data_AF-A0A660Q0N4-F1
#
_entry.id   AF-A0A660Q0N4-F1
#
_cell.length_a   1.000
_cell.length_b   1.000
_cell.length_c   1.000
_cell.angle_alpha   90.00
_cell.angle_beta   90.00
_cell.angle_gamma   90.00
#
_symmetry.space_group_name_H-M   'P 1'
#
loop_
_entity.id
_entity.type
_entity.pdbx_description
1 polymer ?
#
loop_
_entity_poly.entity_id
_entity_poly.type
_entity_poly.pdbx_seq_one_letter_code
_entity_poly.pdbx_strand_id
1 'polypeptide(L)'
;MRPLSIREIAQAGLIAAAYAVLCLVFAPISFAVYQVRVAEALTVLPFLTRAAIPGLFIGCLLANWFGGMGWQDIVFGSLITLIAAILTRLVFHLSRSRFGTAMAAIPAIMLWAGGLVLLNKEVLRLPVIGLAAISLVLLLSAARFRNSGQLNWMLIHILRFASLACLVILPMLSGLADMSMEQILGVIALLAAWTVTWIFADIICAGRNPNVLIAPLPPVLLNAFGVSLYLAPIIGVNYWFSVQMVGVGQLIACYLLGLPLLRLLEQRRSLLEH
;
A
#
# COMPACT_ATOMS: atom_id res chain seq x y z
N MET A 1 -16.28 -21.58 -9.74
CA MET A 1 -15.76 -20.59 -10.74
C MET A 1 -15.78 -21.24 -12.12
N ARG A 2 -15.98 -20.50 -13.21
CA ARG A 2 -15.87 -21.07 -14.57
C ARG A 2 -14.41 -21.44 -14.87
N PRO A 3 -14.14 -22.50 -15.66
CA PRO A 3 -12.77 -22.86 -16.05
C PRO A 3 -12.13 -21.74 -16.87
N LEU A 4 -10.80 -21.59 -16.76
CA LEU A 4 -10.04 -20.59 -17.52
C LEU A 4 -9.95 -21.00 -18.99
N SER A 5 -10.10 -20.02 -19.88
CA SER A 5 -9.83 -20.19 -21.30
C SER A 5 -8.32 -20.30 -21.58
N ILE A 6 -7.95 -20.82 -22.77
CA ILE A 6 -6.54 -20.92 -23.21
C ILE A 6 -5.85 -19.55 -23.14
N ARG A 7 -6.55 -18.49 -23.56
CA ARG A 7 -6.05 -17.12 -23.49
C ARG A 7 -5.77 -16.68 -22.04
N GLU A 8 -6.66 -17.02 -21.11
CA GLU A 8 -6.47 -16.70 -19.68
C GLU A 8 -5.33 -17.51 -19.05
N ILE A 9 -5.14 -18.76 -19.46
CA ILE A 9 -3.99 -19.57 -19.01
C ILE A 9 -2.68 -18.94 -19.49
N ALA A 10 -2.61 -18.54 -20.76
CA ALA A 10 -1.44 -17.84 -21.29
C ALA A 10 -1.18 -16.50 -20.56
N GLN A 11 -2.23 -15.73 -20.29
CA GLN A 11 -2.13 -14.52 -19.48
C GLN A 11 -1.61 -14.80 -18.06
N ALA A 12 -2.10 -15.85 -17.40
CA ALA A 12 -1.63 -16.25 -16.08
C ALA A 12 -0.13 -16.59 -16.10
N GLY A 13 0.33 -17.32 -17.13
CA GLY A 13 1.75 -17.63 -17.32
C GLY A 13 2.62 -16.39 -17.52
N LEU A 14 2.17 -15.43 -18.32
CA LEU A 14 2.88 -14.14 -18.50
C LEU A 14 2.95 -13.33 -17.21
N ILE A 15 1.86 -13.28 -16.43
CA ILE A 15 1.83 -12.58 -15.14
C ILE A 15 2.78 -13.28 -14.15
N ALA A 16 2.79 -14.61 -14.10
CA ALA A 16 3.68 -15.38 -13.24
C ALA A 16 5.16 -15.11 -13.58
N ALA A 17 5.50 -15.14 -14.87
CA ALA A 17 6.85 -14.84 -15.35
C ALA A 17 7.26 -13.41 -15.00
N ALA A 18 6.40 -12.42 -15.26
CA ALA A 18 6.67 -11.02 -14.94
C ALA A 18 6.87 -10.82 -13.43
N TYR A 19 6.01 -11.40 -12.59
CA TYR A 19 6.14 -11.31 -11.14
C TYR A 19 7.47 -11.91 -10.67
N ALA A 20 7.79 -13.13 -11.09
CA ALA A 20 9.03 -13.81 -10.69
C ALA A 20 10.27 -13.05 -11.15
N VAL A 21 10.32 -12.61 -12.40
CA VAL A 21 11.45 -11.84 -12.95
C VAL A 21 11.64 -10.53 -12.21
N LEU A 22 10.57 -9.78 -11.93
CA LEU A 22 10.67 -8.54 -11.17
C LEU A 22 11.25 -8.78 -9.76
N CYS A 23 10.81 -9.82 -9.06
CA CYS A 23 11.37 -10.16 -7.75
C CYS A 23 12.86 -10.53 -7.83
N LEU A 24 13.28 -11.29 -8.84
CA LEU A 24 14.66 -11.77 -8.96
C LEU A 24 15.62 -10.68 -9.45
N VAL A 25 15.20 -9.84 -10.41
CA VAL A 25 16.00 -8.69 -10.87
C VAL A 25 16.21 -7.69 -9.73
N PHE A 26 15.17 -7.47 -8.92
CA PHE A 26 15.23 -6.61 -7.75
C PHE A 26 15.46 -7.41 -6.44
N ALA A 27 16.18 -8.54 -6.51
CA ALA A 27 16.41 -9.40 -5.35
C ALA A 27 16.98 -8.65 -4.12
N PRO A 28 17.95 -7.71 -4.25
CA PRO A 28 18.50 -7.00 -3.09
C PRO A 28 17.47 -6.19 -2.30
N ILE A 29 16.38 -5.74 -2.93
CA ILE A 29 15.30 -5.01 -2.24
C ILE A 29 14.08 -5.90 -1.95
N SER A 30 13.87 -6.94 -2.76
CA SER A 30 12.70 -7.83 -2.69
C SER A 30 12.79 -8.84 -1.54
N PHE A 31 13.99 -9.28 -1.19
CA PHE A 31 14.23 -10.30 -0.15
C PHE A 31 15.03 -9.79 1.06
N ALA A 32 15.45 -8.52 1.06
CA ALA A 32 16.10 -7.91 2.22
C ALA A 32 15.12 -7.57 3.35
N VAL A 33 15.62 -7.02 4.46
CA VAL A 33 14.85 -6.70 5.67
C VAL A 33 13.59 -5.85 5.41
N TYR A 34 13.62 -4.95 4.41
CA TYR A 34 12.50 -4.08 4.05
C TYR A 34 11.49 -4.71 3.08
N GLN A 35 11.84 -5.84 2.43
CA GLN A 35 11.03 -6.60 1.47
C GLN A 35 10.16 -5.77 0.52
N VAL A 36 10.76 -4.80 -0.17
CA VAL A 36 10.07 -4.00 -1.18
C VAL A 36 10.02 -4.80 -2.49
N ARG A 37 8.99 -5.62 -2.65
CA ARG A 37 8.77 -6.40 -3.87
C ARG A 37 8.06 -5.55 -4.92
N VAL A 38 8.82 -5.04 -5.90
CA VAL A 38 8.26 -4.27 -7.04
C VAL A 38 7.16 -5.05 -7.76
N ALA A 39 7.28 -6.37 -7.80
CA ALA A 39 6.29 -7.29 -8.38
C ALA A 39 4.89 -7.19 -7.73
N GLU A 40 4.79 -6.73 -6.47
CA GLU A 40 3.51 -6.53 -5.78
C GLU A 40 2.66 -5.45 -6.45
N ALA A 41 3.25 -4.59 -7.28
CA ALA A 41 2.50 -3.68 -8.16
C ALA A 41 1.50 -4.43 -9.07
N LEU A 42 1.78 -5.70 -9.41
CA LEU A 42 0.92 -6.55 -10.24
C LEU A 42 -0.29 -7.11 -9.47
N THR A 43 -0.35 -6.98 -8.14
CA THR A 43 -1.46 -7.49 -7.32
C THR A 43 -2.77 -6.72 -7.52
N VAL A 44 -2.74 -5.62 -8.26
CA VAL A 44 -3.93 -4.91 -8.74
C VAL A 44 -4.59 -5.60 -9.94
N LEU A 45 -3.87 -6.44 -10.68
CA LEU A 45 -4.38 -7.10 -11.90
C LEU A 45 -5.58 -8.05 -11.70
N PRO A 46 -5.78 -8.72 -10.55
CA PRO A 46 -7.01 -9.45 -10.25
C PRO A 46 -8.26 -8.59 -10.40
N PHE A 47 -8.15 -7.28 -10.23
CA PHE A 47 -9.24 -6.33 -10.50
C PHE A 47 -9.69 -6.38 -11.97
N LEU A 48 -8.76 -6.59 -12.91
CA LEU A 48 -9.03 -6.58 -14.35
C LEU A 48 -9.30 -7.98 -14.92
N THR A 49 -8.50 -8.97 -14.53
CA THR A 49 -8.56 -10.34 -15.10
C THR A 49 -8.50 -11.42 -14.03
N ARG A 50 -9.26 -12.52 -14.22
CA ARG A 50 -9.25 -13.67 -13.31
C ARG A 50 -7.97 -14.48 -13.41
N ALA A 51 -7.32 -14.43 -14.59
CA ALA A 51 -6.03 -15.07 -14.84
C ALA A 51 -4.91 -14.60 -13.90
N ALA A 52 -5.02 -13.37 -13.38
CA ALA A 52 -4.01 -12.82 -12.48
C ALA A 52 -3.94 -13.56 -11.14
N ILE A 53 -5.03 -14.17 -10.67
CA ILE A 53 -5.03 -14.89 -9.38
C ILE A 53 -4.04 -16.07 -9.40
N PRO A 54 -4.17 -17.07 -10.31
CA PRO A 54 -3.17 -18.13 -10.40
C PRO A 54 -1.82 -17.62 -10.90
N GLY A 55 -1.79 -16.60 -11.75
CA GLY A 55 -0.53 -16.01 -12.22
C GLY A 55 0.33 -15.44 -11.08
N LEU A 56 -0.25 -14.63 -10.20
CA LEU A 56 0.45 -14.06 -9.05
C LEU A 56 0.86 -15.13 -8.04
N PHE A 57 0.01 -16.13 -7.79
CA PHE A 57 0.34 -17.24 -6.90
C PHE A 57 1.57 -18.03 -7.40
N ILE A 58 1.56 -18.45 -8.66
CA ILE A 58 2.68 -19.20 -9.24
C ILE A 58 3.92 -18.32 -9.36
N GLY A 59 3.76 -17.05 -9.73
CA GLY A 59 4.86 -16.09 -9.78
C GLY A 59 5.54 -15.91 -8.42
N CYS A 60 4.75 -15.76 -7.35
CA CYS A 60 5.25 -15.66 -5.97
C CYS A 60 5.94 -16.95 -5.52
N LEU A 61 5.37 -18.11 -5.86
CA LEU A 61 5.96 -19.41 -5.55
C LEU A 61 7.35 -19.56 -6.17
N LEU A 62 7.47 -19.22 -7.45
CA LEU A 62 8.74 -19.26 -8.18
C LEU A 62 9.72 -18.22 -7.63
N ALA A 63 9.27 -16.99 -7.40
CA ALA A 63 10.10 -15.92 -6.82
C ALA A 63 10.70 -16.36 -5.48
N ASN A 64 9.89 -16.93 -4.60
CA ASN A 64 10.33 -17.35 -3.27
C ASN A 64 11.22 -18.60 -3.33
N TRP A 65 10.95 -19.52 -4.28
CA TRP A 65 11.80 -20.69 -4.51
C TRP A 65 13.23 -20.30 -4.86
N PHE A 66 13.38 -19.31 -5.76
CA PHE A 66 14.70 -18.81 -6.17
C PHE A 66 15.26 -17.72 -5.26
N GLY A 67 14.41 -17.05 -4.45
CA GLY A 67 14.78 -15.94 -3.57
C GLY A 67 15.46 -16.35 -2.26
N GLY A 68 15.30 -17.61 -1.83
CA GLY A 68 16.14 -18.19 -0.77
C GLY A 68 15.82 -17.80 0.68
N MET A 69 14.66 -17.16 0.96
CA MET A 69 14.26 -16.71 2.30
C MET A 69 13.72 -17.82 3.23
N GLY A 70 13.93 -19.09 2.87
CA GLY A 70 13.45 -20.25 3.60
C GLY A 70 12.16 -20.84 3.04
N TRP A 71 11.88 -22.09 3.42
CA TRP A 71 10.70 -22.83 2.93
C TRP A 71 9.39 -22.22 3.40
N GLN A 72 9.41 -21.49 4.51
CA GLN A 72 8.25 -20.77 5.04
C GLN A 72 7.78 -19.69 4.07
N ASP A 73 8.68 -18.91 3.48
CA ASP A 73 8.31 -17.88 2.50
C ASP A 73 7.74 -18.54 1.22
N ILE A 74 8.34 -19.65 0.76
CA ILE A 74 7.84 -20.40 -0.41
C ILE A 74 6.38 -20.81 -0.23
N VAL A 75 6.03 -21.41 0.91
CA VAL A 75 4.67 -21.91 1.15
C VAL A 75 3.75 -20.78 1.60
N PHE A 76 4.05 -20.14 2.73
CA PHE A 76 3.16 -19.17 3.34
C PHE A 76 3.11 -17.85 2.57
N GLY A 77 4.24 -17.36 2.05
CA GLY A 77 4.27 -16.15 1.23
C GLY A 77 3.38 -16.28 0.00
N SER A 78 3.46 -17.41 -0.73
CA SER A 78 2.61 -17.65 -1.90
C SER A 78 1.14 -17.82 -1.54
N LEU A 79 0.81 -18.52 -0.45
CA LEU A 79 -0.58 -18.64 0.02
C LEU A 79 -1.17 -17.28 0.41
N ILE A 80 -0.41 -16.43 1.08
CA ILE A 80 -0.81 -15.07 1.43
C ILE A 80 -1.11 -14.27 0.16
N THR A 81 -0.24 -14.32 -0.86
CA THR A 81 -0.47 -13.67 -2.16
C THR A 81 -1.73 -14.21 -2.85
N LEU A 82 -1.99 -15.51 -2.79
CA LEU A 82 -3.20 -16.12 -3.35
C LEU A 82 -4.47 -15.60 -2.67
N ILE A 83 -4.49 -15.60 -1.33
CA ILE A 83 -5.62 -15.08 -0.56
C ILE A 83 -5.82 -13.60 -0.86
N ALA A 84 -4.73 -12.82 -0.92
CA ALA A 84 -4.77 -11.41 -1.28
C ALA A 84 -5.38 -11.18 -2.67
N ALA A 85 -4.95 -11.95 -3.69
CA ALA A 85 -5.47 -11.83 -5.04
C ALA A 85 -6.97 -12.18 -5.12
N ILE A 86 -7.41 -13.20 -4.37
CA ILE A 86 -8.83 -13.56 -4.25
C ILE A 86 -9.61 -12.42 -3.58
N LEU A 87 -9.13 -11.91 -2.44
CA LEU A 87 -9.79 -10.81 -1.74
C LEU A 87 -9.84 -9.54 -2.59
N THR A 88 -8.77 -9.18 -3.31
CA THR A 88 -8.77 -8.05 -4.24
C THR A 88 -9.86 -8.20 -5.30
N ARG A 89 -10.09 -9.42 -5.79
CA ARG A 89 -11.20 -9.71 -6.73
C ARG A 89 -12.57 -9.63 -6.07
N LEU A 90 -12.72 -10.07 -4.83
CA LEU A 90 -14.00 -10.07 -4.11
C LEU A 90 -14.40 -8.67 -3.65
N VAL A 91 -13.43 -7.89 -3.17
CA VAL A 91 -13.63 -6.53 -2.69
C VAL A 91 -14.12 -5.62 -3.80
N PHE A 92 -13.79 -5.88 -5.08
CA PHE A 92 -14.41 -5.22 -6.23
C PHE A 92 -15.95 -5.24 -6.18
N HIS A 93 -16.56 -6.34 -5.74
CA HIS A 93 -18.02 -6.49 -5.72
C HIS A 93 -18.70 -5.81 -4.50
N LEU A 94 -17.96 -5.52 -3.43
CA LEU A 94 -18.49 -4.97 -2.16
C LEU A 94 -18.60 -3.44 -2.12
N SER A 95 -18.27 -2.80 -3.24
CA SER A 95 -17.51 -1.56 -3.23
C SER A 95 -18.38 -0.30 -3.42
N ARG A 96 -19.71 -0.46 -3.49
CA ARG A 96 -20.69 0.64 -3.38
C ARG A 96 -21.17 0.90 -1.94
N SER A 97 -20.70 0.14 -0.95
CA SER A 97 -21.16 0.25 0.44
C SER A 97 -20.31 1.23 1.26
N ARG A 98 -20.90 1.83 2.31
CA ARG A 98 -20.16 2.64 3.32
C ARG A 98 -18.98 1.88 3.92
N PHE A 99 -19.09 0.55 3.97
CA PHE A 99 -18.04 -0.36 4.43
C PHE A 99 -16.81 -0.35 3.50
N GLY A 100 -16.99 -0.34 2.18
CA GLY A 100 -15.87 -0.24 1.23
C GLY A 100 -15.06 1.05 1.41
N THR A 101 -15.75 2.18 1.60
CA THR A 101 -15.10 3.47 1.89
C THR A 101 -14.33 3.44 3.22
N ALA A 102 -14.84 2.76 4.25
CA ALA A 102 -14.15 2.62 5.53
C ALA A 102 -12.87 1.75 5.40
N MET A 103 -12.94 0.65 4.66
CA MET A 103 -11.78 -0.22 4.42
C MET A 103 -10.66 0.51 3.67
N ALA A 104 -11.02 1.34 2.71
CA ALA A 104 -10.08 2.11 1.91
C ALA A 104 -9.28 3.15 2.73
N ALA A 105 -9.72 3.51 3.93
CA ALA A 105 -9.01 4.40 4.84
C ALA A 105 -7.94 3.68 5.69
N ILE A 106 -7.98 2.34 5.79
CA ILE A 106 -7.07 1.55 6.63
C ILE A 106 -5.59 1.80 6.29
N PRO A 107 -5.13 1.85 5.02
CA PRO A 107 -3.73 2.13 4.67
C PRO A 107 -3.23 3.44 5.23
N ALA A 108 -4.04 4.49 5.11
CA ALA A 108 -3.72 5.81 5.64
C ALA A 108 -3.60 5.73 7.17
N ILE A 109 -4.57 5.11 7.84
CA ILE A 109 -4.55 4.96 9.30
C ILE A 109 -3.30 4.21 9.77
N MET A 110 -2.95 3.11 9.10
CA MET A 110 -1.75 2.33 9.44
C MET A 110 -0.46 3.12 9.24
N LEU A 111 -0.35 3.91 8.16
CA LEU A 111 0.81 4.77 7.92
C LEU A 111 0.92 5.88 8.96
N TRP A 112 -0.20 6.51 9.33
CA TRP A 112 -0.22 7.52 10.40
C TRP A 112 0.20 6.93 11.74
N ALA A 113 -0.37 5.78 12.12
CA ALA A 113 -0.05 5.10 13.38
C ALA A 113 1.40 4.60 13.41
N GLY A 114 1.85 3.89 12.37
CA GLY A 114 3.21 3.37 12.27
C GLY A 114 4.25 4.49 12.25
N GLY A 115 4.01 5.53 11.45
CA GLY A 115 4.88 6.70 11.40
C GLY A 115 5.02 7.41 12.75
N LEU A 116 3.92 7.53 13.50
CA LEU A 116 3.95 8.07 14.86
C LEU A 116 4.72 7.18 15.84
N VAL A 117 4.52 5.86 15.81
CA VAL A 117 5.23 4.92 16.71
C VAL A 117 6.74 4.98 16.47
N LEU A 118 7.16 4.91 15.20
CA LEU A 118 8.57 4.97 14.80
C LEU A 118 9.23 6.29 15.18
N LEU A 119 8.56 7.40 14.90
CA LEU A 119 9.11 8.72 15.20
C LEU A 119 9.25 8.96 16.71
N ASN A 120 8.38 8.34 17.50
CA ASN A 120 8.39 8.41 18.95
C ASN A 120 9.36 7.43 19.64
N LYS A 121 9.99 6.50 18.91
CA LYS A 121 10.78 5.39 19.51
C LYS A 121 10.02 4.67 20.62
N GLU A 122 8.73 4.44 20.42
CA GLU A 122 7.83 3.86 21.44
C GLU A 122 7.64 4.68 22.73
N VAL A 123 8.16 5.91 22.81
CA VAL A 123 7.94 6.86 23.92
C VAL A 123 6.96 7.95 23.51
N LEU A 124 5.86 8.11 24.25
CA LEU A 124 4.76 9.00 23.89
C LEU A 124 5.13 10.50 23.98
N ARG A 125 5.68 11.10 22.92
CA ARG A 125 5.95 12.54 22.86
C ARG A 125 4.69 13.28 22.38
N LEU A 126 3.96 13.87 23.32
CA LEU A 126 2.79 14.72 23.05
C LEU A 126 2.97 15.76 21.91
N PRO A 127 4.08 16.50 21.78
CA PRO A 127 4.21 17.49 20.70
C PRO A 127 4.25 16.85 19.30
N VAL A 128 4.84 15.66 19.16
CA VAL A 128 4.89 14.90 17.90
C VAL A 128 3.49 14.45 17.50
N ILE A 129 2.74 13.88 18.46
CA ILE A 129 1.38 13.40 18.24
C ILE A 129 0.43 14.59 17.93
N GLY A 130 0.56 15.69 18.67
CA GLY A 130 -0.25 16.88 18.46
C GLY A 130 -0.06 17.50 17.08
N LEU A 131 1.19 17.63 16.62
CA LEU A 131 1.49 18.21 15.31
C LEU A 131 1.03 17.30 14.15
N ALA A 132 1.16 15.97 14.31
CA ALA A 132 0.60 15.01 13.37
C ALA A 132 -0.94 15.07 13.31
N ALA A 133 -1.60 15.20 14.46
CA ALA A 133 -3.06 15.34 14.53
C ALA A 133 -3.54 16.64 13.86
N ILE A 134 -2.84 17.76 14.09
CA ILE A 134 -3.11 19.04 13.42
C ILE A 134 -2.97 18.87 11.90
N SER A 135 -1.89 18.22 11.45
CA SER A 135 -1.68 17.94 10.02
C SER A 135 -2.85 17.16 9.41
N LEU A 136 -3.31 16.09 10.07
CA LEU A 136 -4.44 15.28 9.61
C LEU A 136 -5.75 16.09 9.56
N VAL A 137 -6.05 16.88 10.59
CA VAL A 137 -7.25 17.73 10.65
C VAL A 137 -7.27 18.76 9.52
N LEU A 138 -6.14 19.42 9.25
CA LEU A 138 -6.01 20.37 8.15
C LEU A 138 -6.25 19.71 6.79
N LEU A 139 -5.70 18.50 6.60
CA LEU A 139 -5.86 17.75 5.36
C LEU A 139 -7.32 17.31 5.12
N LEU A 140 -7.99 16.80 6.16
CA LEU A 140 -9.41 16.41 6.08
C LEU A 140 -10.33 17.62 5.90
N SER A 141 -9.99 18.75 6.52
CA SER A 141 -10.72 20.01 6.32
C SER A 141 -10.64 20.48 4.86
N ALA A 142 -9.46 20.39 4.24
CA ALA A 142 -9.27 20.70 2.82
C ALA A 142 -10.18 19.86 1.91
N ALA A 143 -10.33 18.57 2.22
CA ALA A 143 -11.23 17.68 1.48
C ALA A 143 -12.72 18.04 1.68
N ARG A 144 -13.12 18.38 2.91
CA ARG A 144 -14.49 18.79 3.23
C ARG A 144 -14.94 20.02 2.44
N PHE A 145 -14.07 21.04 2.31
CA PHE A 145 -14.34 22.24 1.52
C PHE A 145 -14.53 21.94 0.03
N ARG A 146 -13.84 20.93 -0.50
CA ARG A 146 -14.04 20.49 -1.88
C ARG A 146 -15.43 19.88 -2.09
N ASN A 147 -15.93 19.13 -1.11
CA ASN A 147 -17.22 18.43 -1.20
C ASN A 147 -18.43 19.36 -0.99
N SER A 148 -18.26 20.49 -0.28
CA SER A 148 -19.36 21.42 0.02
C SER A 148 -19.78 22.31 -1.16
N GLY A 149 -19.17 22.16 -2.34
CA GLY A 149 -19.47 22.98 -3.52
C GLY A 149 -18.94 24.42 -3.44
N GLN A 150 -18.42 24.85 -2.28
CA GLN A 150 -17.71 26.12 -2.10
C GLN A 150 -16.27 25.97 -2.59
N LEU A 151 -16.08 25.94 -3.91
CA LEU A 151 -14.81 25.61 -4.55
C LEU A 151 -13.79 26.77 -4.46
N ASN A 152 -13.28 27.04 -3.25
CA ASN A 152 -12.16 27.95 -3.04
C ASN A 152 -10.84 27.17 -3.15
N TRP A 153 -10.33 27.05 -4.37
CA TRP A 153 -9.08 26.36 -4.66
C TRP A 153 -7.90 26.90 -3.84
N MET A 154 -7.84 28.22 -3.62
CA MET A 154 -6.78 28.85 -2.84
C MET A 154 -6.78 28.35 -1.39
N LEU A 155 -7.95 28.31 -0.74
CA LEU A 155 -8.07 27.80 0.64
C LEU A 155 -7.68 26.31 0.73
N ILE A 156 -8.08 25.48 -0.24
CA ILE A 156 -7.72 24.06 -0.28
C ILE A 156 -6.19 23.89 -0.34
N HIS A 157 -5.50 24.69 -1.17
CA HIS A 157 -4.04 24.61 -1.31
C HIS A 157 -3.33 25.13 -0.05
N ILE A 158 -3.83 26.21 0.56
CA ILE A 158 -3.31 26.73 1.84
C ILE A 158 -3.40 25.66 2.94
N LEU A 159 -4.56 25.01 3.09
CA LEU A 159 -4.76 23.97 4.10
C LEU A 159 -3.84 22.76 3.88
N ARG A 160 -3.66 22.33 2.62
CA ARG A 160 -2.73 21.24 2.27
C ARG A 160 -1.28 21.62 2.56
N PHE A 161 -0.87 22.84 2.19
CA PHE A 161 0.47 23.34 2.45
C PHE A 161 0.76 23.43 3.95
N ALA A 162 -0.17 24.00 4.73
CA ALA A 162 -0.08 24.06 6.19
C ALA A 162 0.00 22.66 6.81
N SER A 163 -0.82 21.72 6.33
CA SER A 163 -0.79 20.32 6.74
C SER A 163 0.57 19.66 6.48
N LEU A 164 1.16 19.86 5.29
CA LEU A 164 2.47 19.31 4.95
C LEU A 164 3.59 19.97 5.77
N ALA A 165 3.51 21.28 5.99
CA ALA A 165 4.48 22.02 6.81
C ALA A 165 4.54 21.47 8.25
N CYS A 166 3.40 21.12 8.85
CA CYS A 166 3.36 20.43 10.14
C CYS A 166 4.19 19.14 10.13
N LEU A 167 4.14 18.33 9.06
CA LEU A 167 4.91 17.09 8.98
C LEU A 167 6.41 17.31 8.76
N VAL A 168 6.79 18.34 8.01
CA VAL A 168 8.20 18.67 7.77
C VAL A 168 8.88 19.20 9.04
N ILE A 169 8.13 19.83 9.94
CA ILE A 169 8.65 20.32 11.24
C ILE A 169 8.86 19.19 12.25
N LEU A 170 8.11 18.08 12.15
CA LEU A 170 8.21 16.95 13.07
C LEU A 170 9.65 16.44 13.32
N PRO A 171 10.48 16.16 12.28
CA PRO A 171 11.86 15.74 12.50
C PRO A 171 12.74 16.79 13.20
N MET A 172 12.42 18.09 13.08
CA MET A 172 13.15 19.15 13.77
C MET A 172 12.92 19.09 15.29
N LEU A 173 11.75 18.66 15.74
CA LEU A 173 11.45 18.43 17.16
C LEU A 173 12.20 17.22 17.73
N SER A 174 12.65 16.30 16.87
CA SER A 174 13.46 15.15 17.27
C SER A 174 14.97 15.36 17.13
N GLY A 175 15.42 16.48 16.57
CA GLY A 175 16.83 16.79 16.28
C GLY A 175 17.31 16.12 14.98
N LEU A 176 17.49 16.91 13.91
CA LEU A 176 17.81 16.41 12.56
C LEU A 176 19.15 15.66 12.47
N ALA A 177 20.16 16.07 13.23
CA ALA A 177 21.51 15.49 13.17
C ALA A 177 21.61 14.13 13.89
N ASP A 178 20.71 13.84 14.83
CA ASP A 178 20.77 12.66 15.71
C ASP A 178 19.64 11.66 15.43
N MET A 179 18.99 11.77 14.27
CA MET A 179 17.88 10.89 13.92
C MET A 179 18.37 9.46 13.68
N SER A 180 17.84 8.54 14.49
CA SER A 180 17.98 7.10 14.21
C SER A 180 17.26 6.70 12.93
N MET A 181 17.69 5.59 12.32
CA MET A 181 17.05 5.04 11.11
C MET A 181 15.55 4.81 11.27
N GLU A 182 15.11 4.38 12.45
CA GLU A 182 13.68 4.20 12.78
C GLU A 182 12.89 5.51 12.67
N GLN A 183 13.44 6.62 13.19
CA GLN A 183 12.78 7.92 13.13
C GLN A 183 12.72 8.46 11.69
N ILE A 184 13.76 8.22 10.89
CA ILE A 184 13.77 8.56 9.47
C ILE A 184 12.65 7.80 8.74
N LEU A 185 12.53 6.50 9.00
CA LEU A 185 11.43 5.68 8.46
C LEU A 185 10.06 6.16 8.94
N GLY A 186 9.96 6.61 10.19
CA GLY A 186 8.75 7.21 10.76
C GLY A 186 8.31 8.47 10.00
N VAL A 187 9.24 9.38 9.69
CA VAL A 187 8.95 10.57 8.87
C VAL A 187 8.50 10.18 7.46
N ILE A 188 9.19 9.24 6.82
CA ILE A 188 8.83 8.75 5.48
C ILE A 188 7.41 8.15 5.51
N ALA A 189 7.09 7.36 6.53
CA ALA A 189 5.77 6.76 6.69
C ALA A 189 4.68 7.84 6.90
N LEU A 190 4.93 8.90 7.66
CA LEU A 190 3.99 10.02 7.85
C LEU A 190 3.76 10.82 6.56
N LEU A 191 4.82 11.08 5.78
CA LEU A 191 4.71 11.74 4.47
C LEU A 191 3.96 10.87 3.46
N ALA A 192 4.17 9.56 3.49
CA ALA A 192 3.38 8.61 2.71
C ALA A 192 1.91 8.62 3.18
N ALA A 193 1.66 8.64 4.50
CA ALA A 193 0.33 8.70 5.09
C ALA A 193 -0.43 9.92 4.57
N TRP A 194 0.22 11.08 4.61
CA TRP A 194 -0.32 12.34 4.11
C TRP A 194 -0.71 12.26 2.64
N THR A 195 0.18 11.74 1.80
CA THR A 195 -0.07 11.58 0.37
C THR A 195 -1.25 10.65 0.10
N VAL A 196 -1.32 9.51 0.80
CA VAL A 196 -2.41 8.54 0.66
C VAL A 196 -3.74 9.13 1.16
N THR A 197 -3.75 9.79 2.32
CA THR A 197 -4.95 10.47 2.86
C THR A 197 -5.45 11.54 1.90
N TRP A 198 -4.55 12.33 1.32
CA TRP A 198 -4.90 13.37 0.35
C TRP A 198 -5.57 12.76 -0.89
N ILE A 199 -4.91 11.79 -1.55
CA ILE A 199 -5.44 11.13 -2.75
C ILE A 199 -6.80 10.50 -2.47
N PHE A 200 -6.93 9.85 -1.31
CA PHE A 200 -8.15 9.18 -0.90
C PHE A 200 -9.30 10.16 -0.69
N ALA A 201 -9.07 11.20 0.10
CA ALA A 201 -10.06 12.22 0.39
C ALA A 201 -10.50 12.95 -0.90
N ASP A 202 -9.57 13.20 -1.83
CA ASP A 202 -9.86 13.80 -3.12
C ASP A 202 -10.73 12.93 -4.04
N ILE A 203 -10.53 11.61 -4.02
CA ILE A 203 -11.32 10.68 -4.84
C ILE A 203 -12.74 10.55 -4.31
N ILE A 204 -12.91 10.45 -2.99
CA ILE A 204 -14.24 10.44 -2.36
C ILE A 204 -14.97 11.74 -2.66
N CYS A 205 -14.34 12.90 -2.41
CA CYS A 205 -14.97 14.20 -2.61
C CYS A 205 -15.23 14.53 -4.09
N ALA A 206 -14.49 13.93 -5.02
CA ALA A 206 -14.77 14.04 -6.46
C ALA A 206 -15.91 13.12 -6.94
N GLY A 207 -16.54 12.35 -6.04
CA GLY A 207 -17.57 11.36 -6.40
C GLY A 207 -17.04 10.22 -7.27
N ARG A 208 -15.72 10.07 -7.35
CA ARG A 208 -15.08 9.03 -8.16
C ARG A 208 -15.16 7.70 -7.42
N ASN A 209 -15.22 6.63 -8.21
CA ASN A 209 -15.32 5.28 -7.70
C ASN A 209 -14.12 4.93 -6.78
N PRO A 210 -14.30 4.82 -5.44
CA PRO A 210 -13.19 4.62 -4.51
C PRO A 210 -12.56 3.24 -4.63
N ASN A 211 -13.17 2.36 -5.42
CA ASN A 211 -12.91 0.92 -5.43
C ASN A 211 -11.58 0.57 -6.10
N VAL A 212 -11.13 1.46 -6.98
CA VAL A 212 -9.78 1.44 -7.56
C VAL A 212 -8.71 1.60 -6.47
N LEU A 213 -9.00 2.31 -5.37
CA LEU A 213 -8.09 2.49 -4.23
C LEU A 213 -8.13 1.34 -3.22
N ILE A 214 -9.15 0.50 -3.27
CA ILE A 214 -9.29 -0.67 -2.39
C ILE A 214 -8.59 -1.88 -3.01
N ALA A 215 -8.39 -1.89 -4.33
CA ALA A 215 -7.72 -2.99 -5.03
C ALA A 215 -6.36 -3.38 -4.42
N PRO A 216 -5.48 -2.44 -4.03
CA PRO A 216 -4.19 -2.77 -3.44
C PRO A 216 -4.24 -3.01 -1.91
N LEU A 217 -5.40 -2.87 -1.26
CA LEU A 217 -5.52 -3.00 0.19
C LEU A 217 -5.31 -4.44 0.70
N PRO A 218 -5.98 -5.47 0.16
CA PRO A 218 -5.78 -6.85 0.62
C PRO A 218 -4.33 -7.32 0.59
N PRO A 219 -3.55 -7.13 -0.50
CA PRO A 219 -2.15 -7.54 -0.52
C PRO A 219 -1.31 -6.79 0.50
N VAL A 220 -1.53 -5.48 0.68
CA VAL A 220 -0.81 -4.71 1.70
C VAL A 220 -1.05 -5.27 3.10
N LEU A 221 -2.31 -5.47 3.50
CA LEU A 221 -2.62 -5.94 4.85
C LEU A 221 -2.14 -7.37 5.06
N LEU A 222 -2.44 -8.27 4.13
CA LEU A 222 -2.11 -9.68 4.29
C LEU A 222 -0.60 -9.92 4.25
N ASN A 223 0.15 -9.20 3.41
CA ASN A 223 1.60 -9.29 3.43
C ASN A 223 2.17 -8.64 4.69
N ALA A 224 1.75 -7.42 5.07
CA ALA A 224 2.28 -6.73 6.25
C ALA A 224 2.16 -7.57 7.53
N PHE A 225 0.98 -8.14 7.79
CA PHE A 225 0.74 -8.96 8.98
C PHE A 225 1.16 -10.41 8.78
N GLY A 226 0.76 -11.03 7.67
CA GLY A 226 0.98 -12.46 7.42
C GLY A 226 2.43 -12.82 7.18
N VAL A 227 3.17 -12.05 6.36
CA VAL A 227 4.60 -12.32 6.11
C VAL A 227 5.41 -12.09 7.39
N SER A 228 5.08 -11.03 8.14
CA SER A 228 5.77 -10.72 9.38
C SER A 228 5.65 -11.80 10.46
N LEU A 229 4.60 -12.63 10.45
CA LEU A 229 4.43 -13.72 11.43
C LEU A 229 5.58 -14.73 11.39
N TYR A 230 6.05 -15.10 10.20
CA TYR A 230 7.17 -16.01 10.06
C TYR A 230 8.50 -15.27 9.84
N LEU A 231 8.48 -14.07 9.27
CA LEU A 231 9.69 -13.32 8.96
C LEU A 231 10.35 -12.72 10.21
N ALA A 232 9.57 -12.15 11.13
CA ALA A 232 10.12 -11.50 12.31
C ALA A 232 10.97 -12.46 13.18
N PRO A 233 10.52 -13.71 13.45
CA PRO A 233 11.36 -14.70 14.11
C PRO A 233 12.62 -15.09 13.33
N ILE A 234 12.56 -15.15 12.00
CA ILE A 234 13.70 -15.55 11.14
C ILE A 234 14.80 -14.49 11.15
N ILE A 235 14.44 -13.21 11.06
CA ILE A 235 15.40 -12.09 11.04
C ILE A 235 15.80 -11.69 12.47
N GLY A 236 15.07 -12.15 13.50
CA GLY A 236 15.35 -11.82 14.90
C GLY A 236 14.93 -10.39 15.28
N VAL A 237 13.89 -9.88 14.63
CA VAL A 237 13.35 -8.53 14.89
C VAL A 237 11.98 -8.59 15.58
N ASN A 238 11.57 -7.49 16.21
CA ASN A 238 10.23 -7.38 16.79
C ASN A 238 9.15 -7.53 15.69
N TYR A 239 8.09 -8.28 15.98
CA TYR A 239 6.96 -8.48 15.05
C TYR A 239 6.38 -7.17 14.53
N TRP A 240 6.09 -6.22 15.42
CA TRP A 240 5.50 -4.94 15.05
C TRP A 240 6.44 -4.10 14.18
N PHE A 241 7.74 -4.20 14.42
CA PHE A 241 8.76 -3.60 13.55
C PHE A 241 8.72 -4.23 12.15
N SER A 242 8.70 -5.56 12.04
CA SER A 242 8.54 -6.26 10.75
C SER A 242 7.26 -5.86 10.02
N VAL A 243 6.13 -5.78 10.72
CA VAL A 243 4.83 -5.39 10.15
C VAL A 243 4.90 -4.01 9.50
N GLN A 244 5.56 -3.06 10.18
CA GLN A 244 5.72 -1.71 9.66
C GLN A 244 6.65 -1.69 8.43
N MET A 245 7.75 -2.43 8.49
CA MET A 245 8.75 -2.49 7.42
C MET A 245 8.17 -3.11 6.15
N VAL A 246 7.59 -4.30 6.26
CA VAL A 246 6.90 -4.98 5.15
C VAL A 246 5.71 -4.14 4.69
N GLY A 247 4.92 -3.59 5.62
CA GLY A 247 3.77 -2.75 5.29
C GLY A 247 4.14 -1.53 4.46
N VAL A 248 5.21 -0.81 4.81
CA VAL A 248 5.70 0.34 4.02
C VAL A 248 6.16 -0.12 2.63
N GLY A 249 6.92 -1.21 2.53
CA GLY A 249 7.36 -1.75 1.23
C GLY A 249 6.18 -2.14 0.33
N GLN A 250 5.17 -2.77 0.90
CA GLN A 250 3.93 -3.14 0.20
C GLN A 250 3.12 -1.90 -0.20
N LEU A 251 3.03 -0.88 0.65
CA LEU A 251 2.34 0.37 0.32
C LEU A 251 3.02 1.09 -0.84
N ILE A 252 4.35 1.12 -0.87
CA ILE A 252 5.11 1.66 -2.00
C ILE A 252 4.82 0.84 -3.26
N ALA A 253 5.01 -0.47 -3.24
CA ALA A 253 4.80 -1.28 -4.44
C ALA A 253 3.34 -1.23 -4.94
N CYS A 254 2.37 -1.40 -4.06
CA CYS A 254 0.96 -1.54 -4.43
C CYS A 254 0.29 -0.19 -4.75
N TYR A 255 0.53 0.86 -3.95
CA TYR A 255 -0.12 2.17 -4.16
C TYR A 255 0.70 3.13 -5.03
N LEU A 256 2.04 3.14 -4.91
CA LEU A 256 2.85 4.05 -5.73
C LEU A 256 3.05 3.52 -7.15
N LEU A 257 3.24 2.20 -7.33
CA LEU A 257 3.45 1.60 -8.65
C LEU A 257 2.20 0.90 -9.19
N GLY A 258 1.51 0.11 -8.36
CA GLY A 258 0.33 -0.66 -8.78
C GLY A 258 -0.87 0.22 -9.15
N LEU A 259 -1.17 1.28 -8.39
CA LEU A 259 -2.33 2.13 -8.67
C LEU A 259 -2.21 2.91 -10.00
N PRO A 260 -1.07 3.54 -10.35
CA PRO A 260 -0.88 4.10 -11.68
C PRO A 260 -1.00 3.07 -12.80
N LEU A 261 -0.43 1.87 -12.61
CA LEU A 261 -0.55 0.76 -13.56
C LEU A 261 -2.02 0.38 -13.79
N LEU A 262 -2.79 0.23 -12.72
CA LEU A 262 -4.22 -0.09 -12.80
C LEU A 262 -4.99 0.96 -13.61
N ARG A 263 -4.74 2.25 -13.36
CA ARG A 263 -5.40 3.35 -14.09
C ARG A 263 -5.02 3.37 -15.57
N LEU A 264 -3.75 3.13 -15.89
CA LEU A 264 -3.28 3.08 -17.28
C LEU A 264 -3.97 1.95 -18.04
N LEU A 265 -4.07 0.76 -17.44
CA LEU A 265 -4.71 -0.40 -18.05
C LEU A 265 -6.22 -0.23 -18.18
N GLU A 266 -6.87 0.40 -17.20
CA GLU A 266 -8.30 0.71 -17.25
C GLU A 266 -8.63 1.69 -18.40
N GLN A 267 -7.84 2.76 -18.55
CA GLN A 267 -7.99 3.71 -19.67
C GLN A 267 -7.80 3.04 -21.04
N ARG A 268 -6.82 2.15 -21.17
CA ARG A 268 -6.59 1.43 -22.43
C ARG A 268 -7.70 0.43 -22.73
N ARG A 269 -8.27 -0.20 -21.70
CA ARG A 269 -9.40 -1.11 -21.86
C ARG A 269 -10.65 -0.38 -22.35
N SER A 270 -10.98 0.76 -21.77
CA SER A 270 -12.14 1.56 -22.22
C SER A 270 -12.00 2.05 -23.67
N LEU A 271 -10.77 2.27 -24.14
CA LEU A 271 -10.50 2.67 -25.53
C LEU A 271 -10.65 1.53 -26.55
N LEU A 272 -10.62 0.27 -26.11
CA LEU A 272 -10.75 -0.91 -26.97
C LEU A 272 -12.18 -1.47 -26.99
N GLU A 273 -13.05 -0.98 -26.10
CA GLU A 273 -14.47 -1.36 -26.00
C GLU A 273 -15.39 -0.36 -26.75
N HIS A 274 -14.82 0.68 -27.39
CA HIS A 274 -15.49 1.64 -28.28
C HIS A 274 -14.96 1.50 -29.71
#